data_AF-A0A8T4NML9-F1
#
_entry.id   AF-A0A8T4NML9-F1
#
_cell.length_a   1.000
_cell.length_b   1.000
_cell.length_c   1.000
_cell.angle_alpha   90.00
_cell.angle_beta   90.00
_cell.angle_gamma   90.00
#
_symmetry.space_group_name_H-M   'P 1'
#
loop_
_entity.id
_entity.type
_entity.pdbx_description
1 polymer ?
#
loop_
_entity_poly.entity_id
_entity_poly.type
_entity_poly.pdbx_seq_one_letter_code
_entity_poly.pdbx_strand_id
1 'polypeptide(L)'
;MNEDLRKKIEQMVKEVSFLRGVVITKSVDVELMIGAIITNYFALSNKHSDFSTMVLSDPYFSFGLKINILKKILNKINWSSYDGFKEDLQRIDTLRNRFAHAHMFGFEGDLAYPAGEKPLKVKKAKEMYDEFIPIWLKVFEELDNVFWQIIDKPKPVKKFG
;
A
#
# COMPACT_ATOMS: atom_id res chain seq x y z
N MET A 1 -15.71 36.21 -2.24
CA MET A 1 -16.04 34.79 -1.97
C MET A 1 -16.85 34.74 -0.68
N ASN A 2 -18.02 34.10 -0.65
CA ASN A 2 -18.84 34.00 0.56
C ASN A 2 -18.06 33.23 1.65
N GLU A 3 -18.10 33.69 2.90
CA GLU A 3 -17.45 33.06 4.05
C GLU A 3 -17.85 31.59 4.23
N ASP A 4 -19.11 31.25 3.95
CA ASP A 4 -19.59 29.87 3.99
C ASP A 4 -18.93 28.99 2.92
N LEU A 5 -18.70 29.54 1.73
CA LEU A 5 -18.03 28.84 0.65
C LEU A 5 -16.55 28.61 1.01
N ARG A 6 -15.90 29.60 1.62
CA ARG A 6 -14.52 29.47 2.10
C ARG A 6 -14.40 28.34 3.13
N LYS A 7 -15.26 28.31 4.15
CA LYS A 7 -15.28 27.27 5.18
C LYS A 7 -15.49 25.87 4.59
N LYS A 8 -16.40 25.73 3.62
CA LYS A 8 -16.62 24.47 2.90
C LYS A 8 -15.38 23.99 2.17
N ILE A 9 -14.69 24.90 1.46
CA ILE A 9 -13.45 24.58 0.74
C ILE A 9 -12.36 24.15 1.74
N GLU A 10 -12.18 24.90 2.83
CA GLU A 10 -11.18 24.57 3.86
C GLU A 10 -11.45 23.20 4.50
N GLN A 11 -12.72 22.87 4.77
CA GLN A 11 -13.10 21.56 5.31
C GLN A 11 -12.82 20.43 4.31
N MET A 12 -13.15 20.64 3.04
CA MET A 12 -12.90 19.67 1.96
C MET A 12 -11.40 19.45 1.74
N VAL A 13 -10.57 20.50 1.74
CA VAL A 13 -9.10 20.38 1.67
C VAL A 13 -8.57 19.52 2.82
N LYS A 14 -9.06 19.74 4.05
CA LYS A 14 -8.66 18.96 5.22
C LYS A 14 -9.06 17.49 5.07
N GLU A 15 -10.28 17.22 4.63
CA GLU A 15 -10.77 15.86 4.42
C GLU A 15 -9.94 15.11 3.37
N VAL A 16 -9.74 15.70 2.18
CA VAL A 16 -8.93 15.09 1.12
C VAL A 16 -7.49 14.85 1.59
N SER A 17 -6.91 15.80 2.32
CA SER A 17 -5.56 15.67 2.88
C SER A 17 -5.48 14.54 3.91
N PHE A 18 -6.49 14.39 4.75
CA PHE A 18 -6.59 13.29 5.70
C PHE A 18 -6.68 11.94 4.98
N LEU A 19 -7.59 11.78 4.03
CA LEU A 19 -7.74 10.54 3.25
C LEU A 19 -6.44 10.17 2.52
N ARG A 20 -5.79 11.16 1.91
CA ARG A 20 -4.48 11.00 1.27
C ARG A 20 -3.42 10.51 2.25
N GLY A 21 -3.34 11.13 3.44
CA GLY A 21 -2.43 10.72 4.50
C GLY A 21 -2.65 9.26 4.88
N VAL A 22 -3.90 8.85 5.11
CA VAL A 22 -4.23 7.47 5.47
C VAL A 22 -3.81 6.50 4.37
N VAL A 23 -4.18 6.74 3.11
CA VAL A 23 -3.82 5.84 2.00
C VAL A 23 -2.31 5.71 1.84
N ILE A 24 -1.58 6.82 1.88
CA ILE A 24 -0.11 6.79 1.77
C ILE A 24 0.50 6.02 2.93
N THR A 25 0.12 6.31 4.17
CA THR A 25 0.64 5.62 5.36
C THR A 25 0.34 4.13 5.30
N LYS A 26 -0.88 3.72 4.94
CA LYS A 26 -1.26 2.31 4.86
C LYS A 26 -0.57 1.55 3.73
N SER A 27 -0.29 2.19 2.61
CA SER A 27 0.54 1.60 1.56
C SER A 27 1.99 1.45 1.99
N VAL A 28 2.52 2.40 2.78
CA VAL A 28 3.86 2.26 3.39
C VAL A 28 3.90 1.08 4.36
N ASP A 29 2.88 0.89 5.19
CA ASP A 29 2.78 -0.27 6.10
C ASP A 29 2.87 -1.60 5.32
N VAL A 30 2.15 -1.70 4.20
CA VAL A 30 2.21 -2.87 3.30
C VAL A 30 3.62 -3.05 2.72
N GLU A 31 4.22 -1.97 2.22
CA GLU A 31 5.56 -2.01 1.64
C GLU A 31 6.63 -2.47 2.66
N LEU A 32 6.53 -1.99 3.90
CA LEU A 32 7.41 -2.39 5.01
C LEU A 32 7.23 -3.88 5.35
N MET A 33 5.99 -4.38 5.40
CA MET A 33 5.71 -5.79 5.68
C MET A 33 6.30 -6.70 4.60
N ILE A 34 6.17 -6.32 3.32
CA ILE A 34 6.82 -7.06 2.23
C ILE A 34 8.34 -7.05 2.40
N GLY A 35 8.92 -5.90 2.73
CA GLY A 35 10.36 -5.79 3.02
C GLY A 35 10.80 -6.70 4.16
N ALA A 36 10.01 -6.81 5.22
CA ALA A 36 10.27 -7.71 6.34
C ALA A 36 10.21 -9.19 5.92
N ILE A 37 9.20 -9.59 5.14
CA ILE A 37 9.09 -10.96 4.59
C ILE A 37 10.33 -11.30 3.75
N ILE A 38 10.70 -10.42 2.82
CA ILE A 38 11.84 -10.65 1.94
C ILE A 38 13.14 -10.75 2.76
N THR A 39 13.35 -9.82 3.70
CA THR A 39 14.54 -9.79 4.55
C THR A 39 14.66 -11.07 5.36
N ASN A 40 13.58 -11.51 6.02
CA ASN A 40 13.60 -12.71 6.85
C ASN A 40 13.79 -13.98 6.02
N TYR A 41 13.15 -14.07 4.85
CA TYR A 41 13.32 -15.22 3.94
C TYR A 41 14.79 -15.44 3.58
N PHE A 42 15.55 -14.37 3.31
CA PHE A 42 16.96 -14.47 2.97
C PHE A 42 17.90 -14.48 4.19
N ALA A 43 17.61 -13.73 5.25
CA ALA A 43 18.48 -13.65 6.44
C ALA A 43 18.64 -15.01 7.13
N LEU A 44 17.59 -15.83 7.14
CA LEU A 44 17.62 -17.17 7.74
C LEU A 44 18.54 -18.17 6.99
N SER A 45 19.04 -17.84 5.79
CA SER A 45 19.97 -18.70 5.03
C SER A 45 21.46 -18.33 5.17
N ASN A 46 21.84 -17.63 6.25
CA ASN A 46 23.20 -17.59 6.83
C ASN A 46 24.30 -16.77 6.07
N LYS A 47 24.23 -15.42 6.15
CA LYS A 47 25.10 -14.36 5.57
C LYS A 47 24.50 -13.55 4.40
N HIS A 48 23.21 -13.70 4.14
CA HIS A 48 22.48 -12.81 3.24
C HIS A 48 21.92 -11.55 3.93
N SER A 49 21.90 -11.48 5.27
CA SER A 49 21.30 -10.35 6.00
C SER A 49 21.90 -9.01 5.61
N ASP A 50 23.21 -8.93 5.44
CA ASP A 50 23.88 -7.65 5.19
C ASP A 50 23.60 -7.17 3.75
N PHE A 51 23.62 -8.09 2.79
CA PHE A 51 23.23 -7.81 1.40
C PHE A 51 21.73 -7.49 1.28
N SER A 52 20.88 -8.26 1.94
CA SER A 52 19.44 -8.05 1.96
C SER A 52 19.09 -6.72 2.65
N THR A 53 19.68 -6.39 3.79
CA THR A 53 19.44 -5.10 4.44
C THR A 53 19.95 -3.96 3.59
N MET A 54 21.14 -4.03 3.00
CA MET A 54 21.68 -2.95 2.15
C MET A 54 20.88 -2.74 0.86
N VAL A 55 20.49 -3.81 0.16
CA VAL A 55 19.76 -3.72 -1.12
C VAL A 55 18.26 -3.49 -0.93
N LEU A 56 17.64 -4.07 0.11
CA LEU A 56 16.19 -3.94 0.33
C LEU A 56 15.83 -2.63 1.05
N SER A 57 16.79 -1.97 1.72
CA SER A 57 16.59 -0.63 2.30
C SER A 57 16.97 0.51 1.36
N ASP A 58 17.56 0.20 0.20
CA ASP A 58 17.93 1.18 -0.81
C ASP A 58 16.68 1.92 -1.35
N PRO A 59 16.69 3.27 -1.47
CA PRO A 59 15.60 4.03 -2.07
C PRO A 59 15.20 3.60 -3.49
N TYR A 60 16.12 3.01 -4.25
CA TYR A 60 15.87 2.44 -5.59
C TYR A 60 15.15 1.08 -5.54
N PHE A 61 14.99 0.50 -4.35
CA PHE A 61 14.21 -0.71 -4.12
C PHE A 61 12.71 -0.41 -4.02
N SER A 62 12.11 -0.13 -5.19
CA SER A 62 10.72 0.32 -5.31
C SER A 62 9.69 -0.71 -4.85
N PHE A 63 8.48 -0.22 -4.53
CA PHE A 63 7.35 -1.06 -4.14
C PHE A 63 7.02 -2.13 -5.20
N GLY A 64 7.08 -1.78 -6.48
CA GLY A 64 6.88 -2.74 -7.58
C GLY A 64 7.93 -3.86 -7.59
N LEU A 65 9.20 -3.55 -7.30
CA LEU A 65 10.26 -4.55 -7.22
C LEU A 65 10.07 -5.48 -6.01
N LYS A 66 9.66 -4.94 -4.86
CA LYS A 66 9.28 -5.70 -3.66
C LYS A 66 8.17 -6.71 -3.96
N ILE A 67 7.10 -6.28 -4.64
CA ILE A 67 5.99 -7.16 -5.06
C ILE A 67 6.51 -8.30 -5.95
N ASN A 68 7.40 -8.01 -6.90
CA ASN A 68 7.95 -9.03 -7.80
C ASN A 68 8.83 -10.06 -7.08
N ILE A 69 9.61 -9.64 -6.08
CA ILE A 69 10.41 -10.57 -5.27
C ILE A 69 9.51 -11.41 -4.36
N LEU A 70 8.52 -10.79 -3.71
CA LEU A 70 7.53 -11.50 -2.90
C LEU A 70 6.86 -12.62 -3.72
N LYS A 71 6.43 -12.34 -4.96
CA LYS A 71 5.84 -13.36 -5.85
C LYS A 71 6.75 -14.58 -6.05
N LYS A 72 8.07 -14.36 -6.20
CA LYS A 72 9.04 -15.45 -6.34
C LYS A 72 9.19 -16.24 -5.04
N ILE A 73 9.15 -15.58 -3.89
CA ILE A 73 9.19 -16.23 -2.57
C ILE A 73 7.96 -17.10 -2.38
N LEU A 74 6.76 -16.56 -2.57
CA LEU A 74 5.49 -17.28 -2.40
C LEU A 74 5.43 -18.56 -3.24
N ASN A 75 5.86 -18.47 -4.51
CA ASN A 75 5.96 -19.65 -5.37
C ASN A 75 6.97 -20.69 -4.84
N LYS A 76 8.11 -20.26 -4.31
CA LYS A 76 9.14 -21.18 -3.77
C LYS A 76 8.68 -21.91 -2.51
N ILE A 77 7.88 -21.27 -1.66
CA ILE A 77 7.36 -21.88 -0.44
C ILE A 77 6.00 -22.57 -0.65
N ASN A 78 5.53 -22.66 -1.91
CA ASN A 78 4.21 -23.19 -2.27
C ASN A 78 3.07 -22.55 -1.47
N TRP A 79 3.16 -21.25 -1.21
CA TRP A 79 2.12 -20.53 -0.47
C TRP A 79 0.85 -20.40 -1.30
N SER A 80 -0.28 -20.85 -0.75
CA SER A 80 -1.59 -20.65 -1.36
C SER A 80 -2.23 -19.39 -0.80
N SER A 81 -2.17 -18.31 -1.58
CA SER A 81 -2.91 -17.09 -1.26
C SER A 81 -4.36 -17.16 -1.73
N TYR A 82 -5.18 -16.22 -1.27
CA TYR A 82 -6.49 -16.00 -1.87
C TYR A 82 -6.41 -15.57 -3.35
N ASP A 83 -7.47 -15.84 -4.09
CA ASP A 83 -7.62 -15.42 -5.50
C ASP A 83 -7.70 -13.90 -5.59
N GLY A 84 -6.80 -13.28 -6.36
CA GLY A 84 -6.75 -11.81 -6.51
C GLY A 84 -5.67 -11.12 -5.67
N PHE A 85 -4.92 -11.83 -4.82
CA PHE A 85 -3.91 -11.19 -3.95
C PHE A 85 -2.85 -10.37 -4.72
N LYS A 86 -2.45 -10.85 -5.89
CA LYS A 86 -1.43 -10.18 -6.72
C LYS A 86 -1.99 -8.91 -7.35
N GLU A 87 -3.23 -8.97 -7.80
CA GLU A 87 -3.99 -7.88 -8.38
C GLU A 87 -4.25 -6.80 -7.32
N ASP A 88 -4.58 -7.21 -6.10
CA ASP A 88 -4.83 -6.34 -4.95
C ASP A 88 -3.56 -5.59 -4.51
N LEU A 89 -2.39 -6.24 -4.49
CA LEU A 89 -1.10 -5.58 -4.26
C LEU A 89 -0.81 -4.49 -5.31
N GLN A 90 -1.05 -4.79 -6.59
CA GLN A 90 -0.90 -3.81 -7.67
C GLN A 90 -1.93 -2.69 -7.56
N ARG A 91 -3.13 -3.02 -7.08
CA ARG A 91 -4.20 -2.03 -6.88
C ARG A 91 -3.86 -1.05 -5.77
N ILE A 92 -3.29 -1.53 -4.67
CA ILE A 92 -2.77 -0.69 -3.57
C ILE A 92 -1.71 0.29 -4.08
N ASP A 93 -0.72 -0.17 -4.85
CA ASP A 93 0.30 0.71 -5.43
C ASP A 93 -0.32 1.74 -6.39
N THR A 94 -1.25 1.30 -7.24
CA THR A 94 -1.98 2.19 -8.15
C THR A 94 -2.74 3.28 -7.39
N LEU A 95 -3.48 2.92 -6.34
CA LEU A 95 -4.25 3.87 -5.52
C LEU A 95 -3.33 4.83 -4.76
N ARG A 96 -2.23 4.32 -4.18
CA ARG A 96 -1.18 5.15 -3.56
C ARG A 96 -0.66 6.18 -4.55
N ASN A 97 -0.25 5.76 -5.74
CA ASN A 97 0.33 6.65 -6.75
C ASN A 97 -0.68 7.71 -7.20
N ARG A 98 -1.95 7.35 -7.35
CA ARG A 98 -3.01 8.33 -7.63
C ARG A 98 -3.16 9.33 -6.49
N PHE A 99 -3.20 8.90 -5.22
CA PHE A 99 -3.30 9.83 -4.10
C PHE A 99 -2.06 10.73 -3.94
N ALA A 100 -0.86 10.21 -4.22
CA ALA A 100 0.39 10.93 -4.13
C ALA A 100 0.56 11.99 -5.24
N HIS A 101 0.06 11.71 -6.44
CA HIS A 101 0.27 12.55 -7.62
C HIS A 101 -0.99 13.25 -8.13
N ALA A 102 -2.15 13.06 -7.50
CA ALA A 102 -3.36 13.75 -7.88
C ALA A 102 -3.35 15.21 -7.43
N HIS A 103 -3.87 16.07 -8.31
CA HIS A 103 -4.26 17.42 -7.97
C HIS A 103 -5.72 17.46 -7.58
N MET A 104 -6.04 18.24 -6.55
CA MET A 104 -7.44 18.55 -6.26
C MET A 104 -8.04 19.30 -7.45
N PHE A 105 -9.22 18.84 -7.87
CA PHE A 105 -9.99 19.43 -8.94
C PHE A 105 -11.40 19.74 -8.44
N GLY A 106 -11.94 20.91 -8.79
CA GLY A 106 -13.26 21.32 -8.33
C GLY A 106 -13.37 21.54 -6.81
N PHE A 107 -14.61 21.59 -6.33
CA PHE A 107 -14.96 21.87 -4.93
C PHE A 107 -15.59 20.67 -4.21
N GLU A 108 -15.73 19.52 -4.88
CA GLU A 108 -16.38 18.32 -4.34
C GLU A 108 -15.39 17.25 -3.84
N GLY A 109 -14.11 17.60 -3.71
CA GLY A 109 -13.06 16.66 -3.30
C GLY A 109 -12.64 15.71 -4.43
N ASP A 110 -12.77 16.14 -5.69
CA ASP A 110 -12.31 15.35 -6.82
C ASP A 110 -10.79 15.39 -6.94
N LEU A 111 -10.24 14.26 -7.35
CA LEU A 111 -8.82 14.09 -7.62
C LEU A 111 -8.61 13.86 -9.11
N ALA A 112 -7.91 14.78 -9.76
CA ALA A 112 -7.43 14.64 -11.13
C ALA A 112 -6.02 14.04 -11.12
N TYR A 113 -5.81 12.94 -11.83
CA TYR A 113 -4.51 12.26 -11.87
C TYR A 113 -4.06 11.88 -13.29
N PRO A 114 -2.75 11.92 -13.57
CA PRO A 114 -2.20 11.47 -14.84
C PRO A 114 -2.35 9.94 -14.95
N ALA A 115 -3.09 9.48 -15.95
CA ALA A 115 -3.33 8.05 -16.20
C ALA A 115 -2.71 7.56 -17.52
N GLY A 116 -1.69 8.26 -18.03
CA GLY A 116 -1.09 7.98 -19.35
C GLY A 116 -2.00 8.33 -20.54
N GLU A 117 -3.21 8.82 -20.30
CA GLU A 117 -4.24 9.12 -21.30
C GLU A 117 -4.72 10.58 -21.15
N LYS A 118 -5.10 11.20 -22.29
CA LYS A 118 -5.90 12.43 -22.31
C LYS A 118 -7.34 12.04 -22.71
N PRO A 119 -8.38 12.51 -22.00
CA PRO A 119 -8.36 13.49 -20.91
C PRO A 119 -7.91 12.91 -19.55
N LEU A 120 -7.53 13.80 -18.63
CA LEU A 120 -7.24 13.43 -17.23
C LEU A 120 -8.44 12.71 -16.62
N LYS A 121 -8.17 11.64 -15.87
CA LYS A 121 -9.21 10.93 -15.11
C LYS A 121 -9.46 11.67 -13.80
N VAL A 122 -10.73 11.79 -13.45
CA VAL A 122 -11.22 12.47 -12.25
C VAL A 122 -12.04 11.47 -11.44
N LYS A 123 -11.75 11.33 -10.15
CA LYS A 123 -12.54 10.49 -9.22
C LYS A 123 -12.56 11.15 -7.85
N LYS A 124 -13.66 10.97 -7.09
CA LYS A 124 -13.76 11.48 -5.72
C LYS A 124 -12.74 10.80 -4.81
N ALA A 125 -12.05 11.58 -4.00
CA ALA A 125 -11.08 11.06 -3.02
C ALA A 125 -11.73 10.01 -2.11
N LYS A 126 -12.97 10.26 -1.67
CA LYS A 126 -13.74 9.36 -0.81
C LYS A 126 -14.01 8.00 -1.47
N GLU A 127 -14.40 7.97 -2.74
CA GLU A 127 -14.63 6.72 -3.47
C GLU A 127 -13.35 5.91 -3.66
N MET A 128 -12.22 6.58 -3.92
CA MET A 128 -10.93 5.90 -4.00
C MET A 128 -10.47 5.34 -2.66
N TYR A 129 -10.77 6.06 -1.57
CA TYR A 129 -10.50 5.62 -0.21
C TYR A 129 -11.38 4.41 0.18
N ASP A 130 -12.67 4.47 -0.13
CA ASP A 130 -13.62 3.39 0.19
C ASP A 130 -13.30 2.11 -0.62
N GLU A 131 -12.73 2.26 -1.81
CA GLU A 131 -12.15 1.15 -2.57
C GLU A 131 -10.86 0.61 -1.90
N PHE A 132 -10.00 1.50 -1.39
CA PHE A 132 -8.69 1.14 -0.84
C PHE A 132 -8.77 0.31 0.45
N ILE A 133 -9.58 0.75 1.42
CA ILE A 133 -9.61 0.16 2.76
C ILE A 133 -9.86 -1.35 2.79
N PRO A 134 -10.90 -1.90 2.11
CA PRO A 134 -11.14 -3.34 2.15
C PRO A 134 -10.01 -4.15 1.49
N ILE A 135 -9.37 -3.60 0.44
CA ILE A 135 -8.23 -4.24 -0.24
C ILE A 135 -7.02 -4.26 0.71
N TRP A 136 -6.71 -3.11 1.33
CA TRP A 136 -5.61 -3.01 2.29
C TRP A 136 -5.76 -4.00 3.45
N LEU A 137 -6.95 -4.10 4.05
CA LEU A 137 -7.19 -5.03 5.15
C LEU A 137 -6.86 -6.48 4.78
N LYS A 138 -7.40 -6.96 3.65
CA LYS A 138 -7.17 -8.32 3.15
C LYS A 138 -5.70 -8.58 2.85
N VAL A 139 -5.05 -7.67 2.12
CA VAL A 139 -3.63 -7.78 1.78
C VAL A 139 -2.77 -7.80 3.03
N PHE A 140 -3.04 -6.92 4.00
CA PHE A 140 -2.24 -6.84 5.20
C PHE A 140 -2.36 -8.10 6.07
N GLU A 141 -3.57 -8.66 6.19
CA GLU A 141 -3.79 -9.92 6.90
C GLU A 141 -3.06 -11.10 6.24
N GLU A 142 -3.12 -11.18 4.91
CA GLU A 142 -2.41 -12.20 4.13
C GLU A 142 -0.88 -12.08 4.31
N LEU A 143 -0.34 -10.87 4.22
CA LEU A 143 1.09 -10.62 4.43
C LEU A 143 1.52 -10.97 5.85
N ASP A 144 0.71 -10.68 6.86
CA ASP A 144 0.99 -11.07 8.24
C ASP A 144 1.05 -12.61 8.37
N ASN A 145 0.13 -13.34 7.74
CA ASN A 145 0.17 -14.81 7.73
C ASN A 145 1.44 -15.34 7.04
N VAL A 146 1.81 -14.79 5.89
CA VAL A 146 3.06 -15.12 5.18
C VAL A 146 4.27 -14.84 6.07
N PHE A 147 4.29 -13.70 6.75
CA PHE A 147 5.40 -13.31 7.61
C PHE A 147 5.65 -14.35 8.71
N TRP A 148 4.61 -14.76 9.44
CA TRP A 148 4.74 -15.75 10.52
C TRP A 148 5.16 -17.13 10.01
N GLN A 149 4.70 -17.53 8.83
CA GLN A 149 5.17 -18.75 8.16
C GLN A 149 6.68 -18.69 7.86
N ILE A 150 7.17 -17.55 7.35
CA ILE A 150 8.56 -17.38 6.95
C ILE A 150 9.51 -17.45 8.15
N ILE A 151 9.12 -16.87 9.28
CA ILE A 151 9.96 -16.88 10.49
C ILE A 151 9.77 -18.14 11.34
N ASP A 152 8.93 -19.09 10.89
CA ASP A 152 8.63 -20.35 11.57
C ASP A 152 8.27 -20.17 13.06
N LYS A 153 7.45 -19.14 13.34
CA LYS A 153 6.98 -18.82 14.69
C LYS A 153 5.46 -18.76 14.75
N PRO A 154 4.85 -19.17 15.88
CA PRO A 154 3.43 -19.02 16.06
C PRO A 154 3.06 -17.54 16.06
N LYS A 155 2.02 -17.20 15.29
CA LYS A 155 1.43 -15.85 15.29
C LYS A 155 0.94 -15.52 16.71
N PRO A 156 1.35 -14.38 17.30
CA PRO A 156 0.88 -13.98 18.61
C PRO A 156 -0.64 -13.81 18.56
N VAL A 157 -1.35 -14.45 19.49
CA VAL A 157 -2.80 -14.34 19.61
C VAL A 157 -3.13 -12.87 19.87
N LYS A 158 -3.84 -12.22 18.94
CA LYS A 158 -4.36 -10.85 19.15
C LYS A 158 -5.31 -10.89 20.34
N LYS A 159 -4.84 -10.48 21.52
CA LYS A 159 -5.72 -10.03 22.59
C LYS A 159 -6.28 -8.67 22.14
N PHE A 160 -7.39 -8.69 21.43
CA PHE A 160 -8.21 -7.49 21.31
C PHE A 160 -8.77 -7.19 22.70
N GLY A 161 -8.22 -6.17 23.34
CA GLY A 161 -8.82 -5.47 24.47
C GLY A 161 -9.53 -4.23 23.97
#